data_AF-A0A1E3B1V7-F1
#
_entry.id   AF-A0A1E3B1V7-F1
#
_cell.length_a   1.000
_cell.length_b   1.000
_cell.length_c   1.000
_cell.angle_alpha   90.00
_cell.angle_beta   90.00
_cell.angle_gamma   90.00
#
_symmetry.space_group_name_H-M   'P 1'
#
loop_
_entity.id
_entity.type
_entity.pdbx_description
1 polymer ?
#
loop_
_entity_poly.entity_id
_entity_poly.type
_entity_poly.pdbx_seq_one_letter_code
_entity_poly.pdbx_strand_id
1 'polypeptide(L)'
;MRIIDPQSATLSNIEVLAHITSHPPRRPPNPPPNTNPRTFVPSPDLRDHNTVIKEIHNYVSRLSPHLLGYPSYVHEEDMKRLEEVEAQIQAQAQSQGGGGGGGGGQVTGVVPAPRKRDLGPTEMDERLRGLVRGLQPFGLTKGEVLMILNLGVGFQQASAEGQGEEGAGQEQMEVDQGQDEVKVEGEEEGQGEEGEGEEELPAEDYGALALLDTVIEEREERLSNEDVGQVLAVIREALGS
;
A
#
# COMPACT_ATOMS: atom_id res chain seq x y z
N MET A 1 16.30 24.80 -13.15
CA MET A 1 16.28 23.32 -13.23
C MET A 1 15.82 22.94 -14.62
N ARG A 2 16.42 21.93 -15.27
CA ARG A 2 15.95 21.41 -16.57
C ARG A 2 15.57 19.94 -16.38
N ILE A 3 14.36 19.59 -16.78
CA ILE A 3 13.90 18.20 -16.79
C ILE A 3 14.52 17.53 -18.02
N ILE A 4 15.22 16.40 -17.80
CA ILE A 4 15.85 15.63 -18.87
C ILE A 4 14.86 14.60 -19.41
N ASP A 5 14.27 13.81 -18.51
CA ASP A 5 13.27 12.81 -18.80
C ASP A 5 12.12 12.97 -17.79
N PRO A 6 10.88 13.26 -18.24
CA PRO A 6 9.74 13.39 -17.35
C PRO A 6 9.22 12.04 -16.84
N GLN A 7 9.51 10.91 -17.50
CA GLN A 7 8.94 9.59 -17.16
C GLN A 7 9.99 8.48 -17.26
N SER A 8 10.99 8.55 -16.40
CA SER A 8 12.08 7.57 -16.38
C SER A 8 11.69 6.20 -15.83
N ALA A 9 10.69 6.13 -14.96
CA ALA A 9 10.25 4.91 -14.31
C ALA A 9 8.78 4.99 -13.87
N THR A 10 8.15 3.84 -13.74
CA THR A 10 6.85 3.66 -13.08
C THR A 10 7.09 2.92 -11.78
N LEU A 11 6.60 3.45 -10.67
CA LEU A 11 6.76 2.87 -9.33
C LEU A 11 5.39 2.45 -8.81
N SER A 12 5.33 1.31 -8.16
CA SER A 12 4.16 0.85 -7.42
C SER A 12 4.02 1.60 -6.10
N ASN A 13 2.79 1.68 -5.58
CA ASN A 13 2.50 2.33 -4.30
C ASN A 13 3.30 1.70 -3.15
N ILE A 14 3.50 0.38 -3.22
CA ILE A 14 4.24 -0.36 -2.20
C ILE A 14 5.74 -0.06 -2.24
N GLU A 15 6.37 0.08 -3.42
CA GLU A 15 7.77 0.51 -3.52
C GLU A 15 7.96 1.93 -2.98
N VAL A 16 7.02 2.83 -3.27
CA VAL A 16 7.05 4.21 -2.77
C VAL A 16 6.89 4.24 -1.25
N LEU A 17 5.93 3.48 -0.71
CA LEU A 17 5.73 3.37 0.74
C LEU A 17 6.96 2.81 1.44
N ALA A 18 7.55 1.74 0.89
CA ALA A 18 8.77 1.13 1.41
C ALA A 18 9.96 2.09 1.38
N HIS A 19 10.10 2.86 0.29
CA HIS A 19 11.14 3.85 0.17
C HIS A 19 11.01 4.93 1.25
N ILE A 20 9.82 5.50 1.43
CA ILE A 20 9.56 6.55 2.42
C ILE A 20 9.81 6.03 3.84
N THR A 21 9.31 4.82 4.14
CA THR A 21 9.44 4.20 5.47
C THR A 21 10.89 3.88 5.81
N SER A 22 11.68 3.42 4.84
CA SER A 22 13.12 3.13 5.02
C SER A 22 14.02 4.37 5.01
N HIS A 23 13.48 5.55 4.65
CA HIS A 23 14.24 6.81 4.55
C HIS A 23 13.58 7.93 5.35
N PRO A 24 13.47 7.80 6.69
CA PRO A 24 12.95 8.88 7.50
C PRO A 24 13.81 10.14 7.33
N PRO A 25 13.20 11.34 7.42
CA PRO A 25 13.91 12.59 7.21
C PRO A 25 15.14 12.69 8.12
N ARG A 26 16.31 12.99 7.52
CA ARG A 26 17.56 13.09 8.28
C ARG A 26 17.46 14.25 9.27
N ARG A 27 17.87 13.99 10.51
CA ARG A 27 18.04 15.06 11.51
C ARG A 27 19.09 16.05 11.01
N PRO A 28 18.91 17.36 11.27
CA PRO A 28 19.94 18.32 10.95
C PRO A 28 21.24 17.95 11.68
N PRO A 29 22.41 18.11 11.04
CA PRO A 29 23.66 17.78 11.68
C PRO A 29 23.85 18.67 12.92
N ASN A 30 24.52 18.14 13.95
CA ASN A 30 24.89 18.96 15.11
C ASN A 30 25.88 20.06 14.68
N PRO A 31 25.80 21.27 15.27
CA PRO A 31 26.76 22.32 15.01
C PRO A 31 28.19 21.86 15.33
N PRO A 32 29.19 22.21 14.48
CA PRO A 32 30.58 21.93 14.77
C PRO A 32 30.99 22.54 16.11
N PRO A 33 31.96 21.92 16.83
CA PRO A 33 32.53 22.53 18.03
C PRO A 33 32.98 23.97 17.74
N ASN A 34 32.67 24.92 18.63
CA ASN A 34 32.86 26.38 18.49
C ASN A 34 31.93 27.16 17.55
N THR A 35 30.90 26.55 16.95
CA THR A 35 29.93 27.30 16.13
C THR A 35 28.75 27.76 16.99
N ASN A 36 28.34 29.03 16.87
CA ASN A 36 27.12 29.52 17.53
C ASN A 36 25.91 28.76 16.96
N PRO A 37 25.14 28.02 17.78
CA PRO A 37 23.99 27.23 17.32
C PRO A 37 22.89 28.08 16.68
N ARG A 38 22.87 29.41 16.92
CA ARG A 38 21.91 30.34 16.30
C ARG A 38 22.29 30.76 14.88
N THR A 39 23.54 30.55 14.46
CA THR A 39 24.09 30.99 13.16
C THR A 39 24.48 29.82 12.26
N PHE A 40 24.54 28.61 12.80
CA PHE A 40 24.73 27.40 12.04
C PHE A 40 23.44 27.04 11.31
N VAL A 41 23.45 27.12 9.97
CA VAL A 41 22.28 26.78 9.15
C VAL A 41 22.61 25.65 8.18
N PRO A 42 22.40 24.38 8.57
CA PRO A 42 22.46 23.26 7.67
C PRO A 42 21.23 22.37 7.85
N SER A 43 20.07 22.99 8.01
CA SER A 43 18.80 22.30 7.95
C SER A 43 18.08 22.73 6.67
N PRO A 44 17.99 21.85 5.66
CA PRO A 44 16.96 21.99 4.65
C PRO A 44 15.61 22.18 5.35
N ASP A 45 14.76 23.09 4.87
CA ASP A 45 13.38 23.14 5.36
C ASP A 45 12.66 21.86 4.90
N LEU A 46 12.25 21.04 5.86
CA LEU A 46 11.59 19.76 5.63
C LEU A 46 10.08 19.85 5.82
N ARG A 47 9.51 21.04 6.03
CA ARG A 47 8.08 21.20 6.34
C ARG A 47 7.19 20.54 5.28
N ASP A 48 7.38 20.88 4.01
CA ASP A 48 6.55 20.38 2.92
C ASP A 48 6.80 18.89 2.65
N HIS A 49 8.05 18.45 2.80
CA HIS A 49 8.40 17.03 2.71
C HIS A 49 7.67 16.19 3.76
N ASN A 50 7.62 16.66 5.01
CA ASN A 50 6.89 15.99 6.09
C ASN A 50 5.38 15.98 5.85
N THR A 51 4.83 17.03 5.22
CA THR A 51 3.42 17.06 4.81
C THR A 51 3.14 15.96 3.79
N VAL A 52 3.94 15.87 2.73
CA VAL A 52 3.80 14.83 1.69
C VAL A 52 3.92 13.41 2.29
N ILE A 53 4.90 13.18 3.17
CA ILE A 53 5.04 11.88 3.85
C ILE A 53 3.77 11.53 4.63
N LYS A 54 3.24 12.47 5.41
CA LYS A 54 2.01 12.25 6.19
C LYS A 54 0.81 11.97 5.28
N GLU A 55 0.69 12.69 4.17
CA GLU A 55 -0.38 12.48 3.19
C GLU A 55 -0.30 11.09 2.56
N ILE A 56 0.89 10.60 2.24
CA ILE A 56 1.09 9.25 1.70
C ILE A 56 0.69 8.19 2.72
N HIS A 57 1.11 8.32 3.98
CA HIS A 57 0.66 7.38 5.03
C HIS A 57 -0.86 7.47 5.28
N ASN A 58 -1.47 8.66 5.16
CA ASN A 58 -2.91 8.83 5.24
C ASN A 58 -3.64 8.17 4.06
N TYR A 59 -3.09 8.27 2.85
CA TYR A 59 -3.62 7.59 1.67
C TYR A 59 -3.62 6.06 1.88
N VAL A 60 -2.49 5.49 2.30
CA VAL A 60 -2.38 4.04 2.53
C VAL A 60 -3.35 3.59 3.63
N SER A 61 -3.38 4.29 4.77
CA SER A 61 -4.25 3.87 5.90
C SER A 61 -5.75 4.02 5.63
N ARG A 62 -6.17 4.91 4.72
CA ARG A 62 -7.60 5.18 4.47
C ARG A 62 -8.13 4.58 3.17
N LEU A 63 -7.33 4.59 2.11
CA LEU A 63 -7.77 4.25 0.75
C LEU A 63 -7.13 2.98 0.21
N SER A 64 -5.97 2.58 0.72
CA SER A 64 -5.26 1.39 0.23
C SER A 64 -4.63 0.58 1.38
N PRO A 65 -5.42 0.15 2.36
CA PRO A 65 -4.91 -0.56 3.53
C PRO A 65 -4.31 -1.93 3.17
N HIS A 66 -4.72 -2.53 2.05
CA HIS A 66 -4.20 -3.80 1.54
C HIS A 66 -2.68 -3.78 1.32
N LEU A 67 -2.11 -2.61 1.01
CA LEU A 67 -0.66 -2.45 0.84
C LEU A 67 0.12 -2.79 2.12
N LEU A 68 -0.50 -2.68 3.29
CA LEU A 68 0.12 -3.07 4.57
C LEU A 68 0.18 -4.58 4.77
N GLY A 69 -0.63 -5.34 4.02
CA GLY A 69 -0.61 -6.80 4.03
C GLY A 69 0.38 -7.41 3.04
N TYR A 70 1.03 -6.60 2.21
CA TYR A 70 2.03 -7.09 1.24
C TYR A 70 3.33 -7.50 1.93
N PRO A 71 4.09 -8.43 1.31
CA PRO A 71 5.44 -8.79 1.76
C PRO A 71 6.34 -7.56 1.94
N SER A 72 7.25 -7.64 2.92
CA SER A 72 8.14 -6.54 3.27
C SER A 72 9.19 -6.27 2.18
N TYR A 73 9.35 -4.99 1.82
CA TYR A 73 10.46 -4.47 1.02
C TYR A 73 11.70 -4.10 1.84
N VAL A 74 11.66 -4.32 3.15
CA VAL A 74 12.80 -4.06 4.05
C VAL A 74 13.34 -5.40 4.52
N HIS A 75 14.64 -5.60 4.35
CA HIS A 75 15.33 -6.76 4.94
C HIS A 75 15.07 -6.75 6.45
N GLU A 76 14.74 -7.89 7.06
CA GLU A 76 14.43 -7.96 8.51
C GLU A 76 15.51 -7.28 9.38
N GLU A 77 16.77 -7.35 8.94
CA GLU A 77 17.91 -6.73 9.62
C GLU A 77 17.83 -5.20 9.63
N ASP A 78 17.41 -4.60 8.52
CA ASP A 78 17.22 -3.14 8.42
C ASP A 78 16.01 -2.68 9.24
N MET A 79 14.96 -3.51 9.34
CA MET A 79 13.78 -3.22 10.17
C MET A 79 14.13 -3.22 11.67
N LYS A 80 14.79 -4.28 12.17
CA LYS A 80 15.27 -4.36 13.56
C LYS A 80 16.17 -3.17 13.92
N ARG A 81 17.00 -2.74 12.97
CA ARG A 81 17.86 -1.57 13.14
C ARG A 81 17.07 -0.26 13.26
N LEU A 82 16.05 -0.06 12.42
CA LEU A 82 15.20 1.14 12.50
C LEU A 82 14.51 1.22 13.87
N GLU A 83 14.02 0.09 14.37
CA GLU A 83 13.43 -0.03 15.71
C GLU A 83 14.45 0.28 16.82
N GLU A 84 15.68 -0.25 16.73
CA GLU A 84 16.75 0.06 17.68
C GLU A 84 17.10 1.56 17.69
N VAL A 85 17.15 2.20 16.52
CA VAL A 85 17.42 3.64 16.40
C VAL A 85 16.27 4.46 16.99
N GLU A 86 15.02 4.07 16.75
CA GLU A 86 13.85 4.74 17.31
C GLU A 86 13.78 4.59 18.84
N ALA A 87 14.07 3.39 19.36
CA ALA A 87 14.14 3.13 20.80
C ALA A 87 15.26 3.95 21.46
N GLN A 88 16.44 4.03 20.84
CA GLN A 88 17.53 4.89 21.32
C GLN A 88 17.13 6.37 21.32
N ILE A 89 16.41 6.83 20.30
CA ILE A 89 15.89 8.19 20.21
C ILE A 89 14.92 8.50 21.36
N GLN A 90 13.96 7.60 21.63
CA GLN A 90 12.99 7.79 22.71
C GLN A 90 13.68 7.78 24.09
N ALA A 91 14.64 6.87 24.31
CA ALA A 91 15.42 6.82 25.54
C ALA A 91 16.24 8.11 25.77
N GLN A 92 16.83 8.66 24.70
CA GLN A 92 17.62 9.89 24.79
C GLN A 92 16.73 11.12 25.06
N ALA A 93 15.52 11.17 24.49
CA ALA A 93 14.55 12.24 24.74
C ALA A 93 14.04 12.25 26.19
N GLN A 94 13.83 11.08 26.81
CA GLN A 94 13.42 10.99 28.22
C GLN A 94 14.52 11.42 29.21
N SER A 95 15.80 11.25 28.84
CA SER A 95 16.93 11.66 29.70
C SER A 95 17.20 13.17 29.75
N GLN A 96 16.69 13.96 28.78
CA GLN A 96 16.87 15.43 28.75
C GLN A 96 15.74 16.22 29.43
N GLY A 97 14.69 15.55 29.92
CA GLY A 97 13.53 16.20 30.57
C GLY A 97 13.71 16.59 32.04
N GLY A 98 14.87 16.35 32.65
CA GLY A 98 15.08 16.55 34.09
C GLY A 98 16.37 17.28 34.45
N GLY A 99 16.25 18.58 34.77
CA GLY A 99 17.09 19.27 35.75
C GLY A 99 18.51 19.67 35.33
N GLY A 100 18.79 20.97 35.37
CA GLY A 100 20.11 21.54 35.12
C GLY A 100 21.19 21.12 36.12
N GLY A 101 22.45 21.16 35.68
CA GLY A 101 23.63 20.99 36.52
C GLY A 101 24.83 20.56 35.69
N GLY A 102 25.86 21.41 35.62
CA GLY A 102 27.02 21.23 34.76
C GLY A 102 27.89 20.01 35.10
N GLY A 103 28.67 19.58 34.09
CA GLY A 103 29.73 18.59 34.24
C GLY A 103 30.09 18.00 32.89
N GLY A 104 31.30 18.28 32.41
CA GLY A 104 31.80 17.81 31.11
C GLY A 104 31.82 16.28 31.03
N GLY A 105 30.84 15.72 30.33
CA GLY A 105 30.81 14.32 29.91
C GLY A 105 30.89 14.28 28.39
N GLN A 106 31.98 13.72 27.87
CA GLN A 106 32.23 13.52 26.46
C GLN A 106 31.17 12.57 25.88
N VAL A 107 30.11 13.12 25.28
CA VAL A 107 29.11 12.35 24.53
C VAL A 107 29.76 11.83 23.25
N THR A 108 30.31 10.62 23.30
CA THR A 108 30.60 9.84 22.11
C THR A 108 29.28 9.44 21.48
N GLY A 109 28.67 10.36 20.73
CA GLY A 109 27.58 10.06 19.83
C GLY A 109 28.12 9.12 18.77
N VAL A 110 27.91 7.82 18.96
CA VAL A 110 28.11 6.82 17.92
C VAL A 110 27.07 7.12 16.85
N VAL A 111 27.41 8.02 15.92
CA VAL A 111 26.70 8.11 14.65
C VAL A 111 27.00 6.78 13.97
N PRO A 112 26.02 5.87 13.79
CA PRO A 112 26.30 4.65 13.04
C PRO A 112 26.70 5.11 11.64
N ALA A 113 27.92 4.77 11.23
CA ALA A 113 28.38 5.00 9.88
C ALA A 113 27.34 4.44 8.90
N PRO A 114 27.08 5.10 7.75
CA PRO A 114 26.19 4.55 6.73
C PRO A 114 26.84 3.28 6.18
N ARG A 115 26.50 2.13 6.77
CA ARG A 115 26.94 0.83 6.25
C ARG A 115 26.06 0.51 5.04
N LYS A 116 26.70 -0.04 4.01
CA LYS A 116 26.06 -0.44 2.75
C LYS A 116 24.83 -1.27 3.10
N ARG A 117 23.65 -0.80 2.68
CA ARG A 117 22.44 -1.62 2.76
C ARG A 117 22.67 -2.86 1.92
N ASP A 118 22.09 -3.96 2.35
CA ASP A 118 22.03 -5.13 1.50
C ASP A 118 21.10 -4.78 0.33
N LEU A 119 21.70 -4.64 -0.85
CA LEU A 119 21.01 -4.41 -2.13
C LEU A 119 20.51 -5.74 -2.72
N GLY A 120 20.38 -6.77 -1.88
CA GLY A 120 19.82 -8.05 -2.27
C GLY A 120 18.35 -7.90 -2.67
N PRO A 121 17.82 -8.82 -3.48
CA PRO A 121 16.39 -8.87 -3.74
C PRO A 121 15.66 -9.12 -2.42
N THR A 122 14.67 -8.29 -2.13
CA THR A 122 13.75 -8.47 -1.00
C THR A 122 12.75 -9.58 -1.33
N GLU A 123 12.05 -10.10 -0.32
CA GLU A 123 10.97 -11.06 -0.56
C GLU A 123 9.96 -10.49 -1.56
N MET A 124 9.59 -9.22 -1.37
CA MET A 124 8.63 -8.57 -2.24
C MET A 124 9.16 -8.38 -3.67
N ASP A 125 10.47 -8.19 -3.88
CA ASP A 125 11.06 -8.18 -5.24
C ASP A 125 10.92 -9.54 -5.93
N GLU A 126 11.05 -10.64 -5.19
CA GLU A 126 10.86 -11.99 -5.73
C GLU A 126 9.39 -12.25 -6.07
N ARG A 127 8.48 -11.82 -5.19
CA ARG A 127 7.03 -11.92 -5.38
C ARG A 127 6.55 -11.09 -6.57
N LEU A 128 7.02 -9.85 -6.71
CA LEU A 128 6.72 -9.03 -7.89
C LEU A 128 7.24 -9.64 -9.19
N ARG A 129 8.45 -10.21 -9.18
CA ARG A 129 8.98 -10.91 -10.36
C ARG A 129 8.16 -12.15 -10.68
N GLY A 130 7.70 -12.87 -9.66
CA GLY A 130 6.77 -14.00 -9.78
C GLY A 130 5.46 -13.56 -10.42
N LEU A 131 4.82 -12.51 -9.89
CA LEU A 131 3.59 -11.91 -10.40
C LEU A 131 3.72 -11.52 -11.87
N VAL A 132 4.76 -10.75 -12.23
CA VAL A 132 4.97 -10.30 -13.62
C VAL A 132 5.17 -11.48 -14.56
N ARG A 133 5.91 -12.51 -14.14
CA ARG A 133 6.12 -13.72 -14.96
C ARG A 133 4.84 -14.56 -15.11
N GLY A 134 4.07 -14.69 -14.03
CA GLY A 134 2.81 -15.43 -14.02
C GLY A 134 1.72 -14.74 -14.83
N LEU A 135 1.71 -13.40 -14.85
CA LEU A 135 0.75 -12.61 -15.62
C LEU A 135 1.13 -12.39 -17.09
N GLN A 136 2.39 -12.66 -17.46
CA GLN A 136 2.87 -12.49 -18.83
C GLN A 136 2.05 -13.24 -19.91
N PRO A 137 1.60 -14.49 -19.69
CA PRO A 137 0.86 -15.25 -20.71
C PRO A 137 -0.48 -14.62 -21.11
N PHE A 138 -1.11 -13.90 -20.19
CA PHE A 138 -2.43 -13.27 -20.40
C PHE A 138 -2.37 -11.96 -21.20
N GLY A 139 -1.17 -11.55 -21.65
CA GLY A 139 -1.03 -10.37 -22.49
C GLY A 139 -1.42 -9.05 -21.80
N LEU A 140 -1.34 -9.00 -20.47
CA LEU A 140 -1.63 -7.79 -19.70
C LEU A 140 -0.56 -6.71 -19.95
N THR A 141 -1.00 -5.47 -20.06
CA THR A 141 -0.11 -4.32 -20.21
C THR A 141 0.56 -3.97 -18.88
N LYS A 142 1.67 -3.23 -18.95
CA LYS A 142 2.36 -2.74 -17.75
C LYS A 142 1.44 -1.88 -16.86
N GLY A 143 0.54 -1.10 -17.48
CA GLY A 143 -0.43 -0.28 -16.77
C GLY A 143 -1.46 -1.13 -16.03
N GLU A 144 -2.01 -2.15 -16.69
CA GLU A 144 -2.96 -3.10 -16.10
C GLU A 144 -2.34 -3.83 -14.89
N VAL A 145 -1.13 -4.39 -15.03
CA VAL A 145 -0.44 -5.08 -13.93
C VAL A 145 -0.15 -4.14 -12.76
N LEU A 146 0.26 -2.89 -13.05
CA LEU A 146 0.52 -1.89 -12.02
C LEU A 146 -0.77 -1.49 -11.28
N MET A 147 -1.88 -1.36 -12.00
CA MET A 147 -3.18 -1.03 -11.43
C MET A 147 -3.74 -2.18 -10.58
N ILE A 148 -3.63 -3.42 -11.05
CA ILE A 148 -3.99 -4.63 -10.29
C ILE A 148 -3.25 -4.64 -8.93
N LEU A 149 -1.94 -4.40 -8.95
CA LEU A 149 -1.11 -4.31 -7.75
C LEU A 149 -1.51 -3.15 -6.84
N ASN A 150 -1.73 -1.96 -7.40
CA ASN A 150 -2.03 -0.77 -6.60
C ASN A 150 -3.43 -0.82 -5.97
N LEU A 151 -4.40 -1.46 -6.64
CA LEU A 151 -5.77 -1.63 -6.14
C LEU A 151 -5.93 -2.87 -5.25
N GLY A 152 -4.97 -3.80 -5.27
CA GLY A 152 -5.07 -5.03 -4.48
C GLY A 152 -6.15 -5.98 -5.00
N VAL A 153 -6.34 -6.03 -6.33
CA VAL A 153 -7.35 -6.90 -6.94
C VAL A 153 -7.05 -8.36 -6.59
N GLY A 154 -8.02 -9.09 -6.05
CA GLY A 154 -7.85 -10.49 -5.65
C GLY A 154 -7.01 -10.71 -4.38
N PHE A 155 -6.56 -9.64 -3.70
CA PHE A 155 -5.88 -9.74 -2.42
C PHE A 155 -6.90 -9.77 -1.27
N GLN A 156 -7.17 -10.96 -0.73
CA GLN A 156 -7.93 -11.11 0.52
C GLN A 156 -6.98 -10.91 1.72
N GLN A 157 -7.12 -9.78 2.42
CA GLN A 157 -6.46 -9.62 3.71
C GLN A 157 -7.19 -10.52 4.73
N ALA A 158 -6.45 -11.39 5.43
CA ALA A 158 -7.02 -12.24 6.47
C ALA A 158 -7.41 -11.39 7.70
N SER A 159 -8.60 -10.78 7.69
CA SER A 159 -9.48 -10.30 8.79
C SER A 159 -10.41 -9.21 8.22
N ALA A 160 -11.73 -9.17 8.42
CA ALA A 160 -12.59 -9.78 9.43
C ALA A 160 -13.95 -10.14 8.79
N GLU A 161 -14.54 -11.25 9.23
CA GLU A 161 -15.94 -11.58 8.96
C GLU A 161 -16.85 -10.39 9.30
N GLY A 162 -17.67 -9.96 8.34
CA GLY A 162 -18.86 -9.14 8.58
C GLY A 162 -18.66 -7.64 8.70
N GLN A 163 -18.38 -6.96 7.58
CA GLN A 163 -18.91 -5.61 7.36
C GLN A 163 -19.50 -5.58 5.95
N GLY A 164 -20.84 -5.61 5.92
CA GLY A 164 -21.61 -5.52 4.69
C GLY A 164 -21.28 -4.26 3.91
N GLU A 165 -21.44 -4.39 2.60
CA GLU A 165 -21.68 -3.32 1.66
C GLU A 165 -22.56 -2.23 2.30
N GLU A 166 -22.04 -1.02 2.47
CA GLU A 166 -22.77 0.23 2.24
C GLU A 166 -21.73 1.36 2.08
N GLY A 167 -21.62 1.91 0.88
CA GLY A 167 -20.70 3.03 0.63
C GLY A 167 -20.55 3.48 -0.82
N ALA A 168 -21.39 3.03 -1.75
CA ALA A 168 -21.56 3.72 -3.03
C ALA A 168 -22.61 4.81 -2.85
N GLY A 169 -22.17 6.07 -2.91
CA GLY A 169 -23.03 7.24 -2.77
C GLY A 169 -24.15 7.21 -3.81
N GLN A 170 -25.39 7.09 -3.33
CA GLN A 170 -26.56 7.48 -4.09
C GLN A 170 -27.01 8.86 -3.65
N GLU A 171 -26.93 9.77 -4.62
CA GLU A 171 -27.53 11.08 -4.59
C GLU A 171 -29.02 10.96 -4.20
N GLN A 172 -29.42 11.80 -3.26
CA GLN A 172 -30.78 11.93 -2.78
C GLN A 172 -31.70 12.30 -3.93
N MET A 173 -32.52 11.36 -4.40
CA MET A 173 -33.74 11.67 -5.14
C MET A 173 -34.92 11.36 -4.22
N GLU A 174 -35.34 12.39 -3.51
CA GLU A 174 -36.54 12.41 -2.67
C GLU A 174 -37.77 12.37 -3.60
N VAL A 175 -38.43 11.20 -3.67
CA VAL A 175 -39.77 11.08 -4.27
C VAL A 175 -40.71 10.53 -3.19
N ASP A 176 -41.42 11.47 -2.58
CA ASP A 176 -42.56 11.27 -1.70
C ASP A 176 -43.73 10.64 -2.49
N GLN A 177 -44.19 9.46 -2.06
CA GLN A 177 -45.61 9.10 -2.09
C GLN A 177 -45.93 7.79 -1.35
N GLY A 178 -46.68 7.94 -0.26
CA GLY A 178 -47.91 7.18 -0.03
C GLY A 178 -47.79 5.71 0.37
N GLN A 179 -47.83 5.49 1.69
CA GLN A 179 -48.24 4.22 2.31
C GLN A 179 -49.57 3.72 1.73
N ASP A 180 -49.59 2.49 1.23
CA ASP A 180 -50.76 1.63 1.37
C ASP A 180 -50.33 0.16 1.50
N GLU A 181 -50.84 -0.47 2.56
CA GLU A 181 -50.60 -1.86 2.93
C GLU A 181 -51.36 -2.79 1.99
N VAL A 182 -50.67 -3.72 1.29
CA VAL A 182 -51.31 -4.93 0.77
C VAL A 182 -50.40 -6.14 0.94
N LYS A 183 -50.82 -7.01 1.85
CA LYS A 183 -50.32 -8.36 2.08
C LYS A 183 -50.85 -9.29 0.98
N VAL A 184 -49.98 -9.88 0.16
CA VAL A 184 -50.34 -11.00 -0.74
C VAL A 184 -49.27 -12.08 -0.65
N GLU A 185 -49.64 -13.20 -0.03
CA GLU A 185 -48.97 -14.48 -0.20
C GLU A 185 -49.32 -15.02 -1.59
N GLY A 186 -48.31 -15.48 -2.32
CA GLY A 186 -48.47 -16.14 -3.61
C GLY A 186 -47.23 -16.98 -3.88
N GLU A 187 -47.32 -18.27 -3.55
CA GLU A 187 -46.49 -19.31 -4.14
C GLU A 187 -46.77 -19.33 -5.64
N GLU A 188 -45.73 -19.20 -6.48
CA GLU A 188 -45.74 -19.90 -7.77
C GLU A 188 -44.31 -20.13 -8.27
N GLU A 189 -44.14 -21.36 -8.73
CA GLU A 189 -42.92 -21.97 -9.24
C GLU A 189 -42.39 -21.22 -10.46
N GLY A 190 -41.13 -20.78 -10.39
CA GLY A 190 -40.36 -20.34 -11.54
C GLY A 190 -39.20 -21.31 -11.79
N GLN A 191 -39.47 -22.38 -12.53
CA GLN A 191 -38.44 -23.13 -13.22
C GLN A 191 -37.71 -22.17 -14.19
N GLY A 192 -36.55 -21.70 -13.77
CA GLY A 192 -35.60 -20.97 -14.60
C GLY A 192 -34.50 -21.90 -15.07
N GLU A 193 -34.59 -22.27 -16.35
CA GLU A 193 -33.58 -22.89 -17.21
C GLU A 193 -32.18 -23.10 -16.62
N GLU A 194 -31.77 -24.37 -16.63
CA GLU A 194 -30.36 -24.77 -16.69
C GLU A 194 -29.72 -24.11 -17.91
N GLY A 195 -29.15 -22.92 -17.70
CA GLY A 195 -28.22 -22.29 -18.62
C GLY A 195 -26.95 -23.12 -18.67
N GLU A 196 -26.60 -23.53 -19.88
CA GLU A 196 -25.39 -24.26 -20.24
C GLU A 196 -24.15 -23.62 -19.58
N GLY A 197 -23.37 -24.44 -18.86
CA GLY A 197 -22.27 -24.01 -18.01
C GLY A 197 -21.28 -23.08 -18.69
N GLU A 198 -21.42 -21.79 -18.43
CA GLU A 198 -20.27 -20.94 -18.18
C GLU A 198 -19.73 -21.38 -16.80
N GLU A 199 -18.45 -21.75 -16.73
CA GLU A 199 -17.80 -22.07 -15.45
C GLU A 199 -17.94 -20.85 -14.52
N GLU A 200 -18.94 -20.88 -13.65
CA GLU A 200 -19.20 -19.81 -12.69
C GLU A 200 -17.97 -19.66 -11.79
N LEU A 201 -17.38 -18.47 -11.83
CA LEU A 201 -16.33 -18.09 -10.89
C LEU A 201 -16.90 -18.16 -9.45
N PRO A 202 -16.08 -18.55 -8.46
CA PRO A 202 -16.55 -18.63 -7.09
C PRO A 202 -17.05 -17.25 -6.64
N ALA A 203 -18.07 -17.23 -5.77
CA ALA A 203 -18.73 -15.98 -5.41
C ALA A 203 -17.79 -14.91 -4.80
N GLU A 204 -16.70 -15.37 -4.19
CA GLU A 204 -15.63 -14.55 -3.61
C GLU A 204 -14.83 -13.76 -4.65
N ASP A 205 -14.90 -14.16 -5.93
CA ASP A 205 -14.14 -13.59 -7.03
C ASP A 205 -14.96 -12.57 -7.83
N TYR A 206 -16.28 -12.47 -7.63
CA TYR A 206 -17.11 -11.47 -8.34
C TYR A 206 -16.67 -10.04 -8.05
N GLY A 207 -16.26 -9.74 -6.82
CA GLY A 207 -15.74 -8.41 -6.47
C GLY A 207 -14.40 -8.11 -7.17
N ALA A 208 -13.53 -9.11 -7.28
CA ALA A 208 -12.26 -8.97 -7.98
C ALA A 208 -12.46 -8.87 -9.51
N LEU A 209 -13.43 -9.60 -10.06
CA LEU A 209 -13.84 -9.54 -11.45
C LEU A 209 -14.33 -8.15 -11.83
N ALA A 210 -15.21 -7.56 -11.01
CA ALA A 210 -15.70 -6.20 -11.25
C ALA A 210 -14.56 -5.18 -11.29
N LEU A 211 -13.54 -5.33 -10.46
CA LEU A 211 -12.34 -4.48 -10.52
C LEU A 211 -11.50 -4.75 -11.77
N LEU A 212 -11.33 -6.01 -12.18
CA LEU A 212 -10.63 -6.35 -13.42
C LEU A 212 -11.31 -5.73 -14.65
N ASP A 213 -12.65 -5.68 -14.67
CA ASP A 213 -13.42 -5.04 -15.75
C ASP A 213 -13.18 -3.53 -15.84
N THR A 214 -12.89 -2.89 -14.72
CA THR A 214 -12.52 -1.46 -14.73
C THR A 214 -11.07 -1.21 -15.13
N VAL A 215 -10.18 -2.20 -14.95
CA VAL A 215 -8.74 -2.05 -15.18
C VAL A 215 -8.33 -2.51 -16.58
N ILE A 216 -8.94 -3.59 -17.07
CA ILE A 216 -8.64 -4.22 -18.36
C ILE A 216 -9.73 -3.82 -19.35
N GLU A 217 -9.37 -2.96 -20.30
CA GLU A 217 -10.27 -2.60 -21.39
C GLU A 217 -10.59 -3.82 -22.25
N GLU A 218 -11.87 -3.96 -22.62
CA GLU A 218 -12.38 -5.05 -23.47
C GLU A 218 -12.01 -6.44 -22.91
N ARG A 219 -12.02 -6.59 -21.57
CA ARG A 219 -11.62 -7.82 -20.86
C ARG A 219 -12.31 -9.06 -21.41
N GLU A 220 -13.62 -9.01 -21.61
CA GLU A 220 -14.44 -10.13 -22.11
C GLU A 220 -14.05 -10.58 -23.52
N GLU A 221 -13.51 -9.68 -24.36
CA GLU A 221 -13.04 -10.01 -25.70
C GLU A 221 -11.60 -10.55 -25.70
N ARG A 222 -10.81 -10.20 -24.68
CA ARG A 222 -9.39 -10.52 -24.58
C ARG A 222 -9.09 -11.76 -23.75
N LEU A 223 -9.90 -12.05 -22.73
CA LEU A 223 -9.66 -13.08 -21.72
C LEU A 223 -10.94 -13.86 -21.46
N SER A 224 -10.82 -15.19 -21.43
CA SER A 224 -11.91 -16.05 -21.00
C SER A 224 -12.12 -15.98 -19.48
N ASN A 225 -13.27 -16.44 -18.99
CA ASN A 225 -13.50 -16.54 -17.53
C ASN A 225 -12.52 -17.53 -16.86
N GLU A 226 -12.04 -18.55 -17.59
CA GLU A 226 -10.99 -19.46 -17.12
C GLU A 226 -9.66 -18.71 -16.94
N ASP A 227 -9.27 -17.87 -17.90
CA ASP A 227 -8.07 -17.03 -17.82
C ASP A 227 -8.14 -16.07 -16.62
N VAL A 228 -9.32 -15.48 -16.38
CA VAL A 228 -9.57 -14.62 -15.21
C VAL A 228 -9.32 -15.39 -13.91
N GLY A 229 -9.86 -16.61 -13.79
CA GLY A 229 -9.64 -17.46 -12.62
C GLY A 229 -8.14 -17.74 -12.40
N GLN A 230 -7.40 -18.02 -13.48
CA GLN A 230 -5.95 -18.22 -13.41
C GLN A 230 -5.19 -16.94 -13.03
N VAL A 231 -5.59 -15.78 -13.56
CA VAL A 231 -5.02 -14.47 -13.19
C VAL A 231 -5.20 -14.22 -11.70
N LEU A 232 -6.40 -14.43 -11.15
CA LEU A 232 -6.68 -14.27 -9.73
C LEU A 232 -5.88 -15.26 -8.87
N ALA A 233 -5.72 -16.50 -9.32
CA ALA A 233 -4.89 -17.50 -8.65
C ALA A 233 -3.42 -17.07 -8.59
N VAL A 234 -2.85 -16.57 -9.70
CA VAL A 234 -1.48 -16.04 -9.75
C VAL A 234 -1.32 -14.84 -8.81
N ILE A 235 -2.30 -13.94 -8.75
CA ILE A 235 -2.26 -12.78 -7.86
C ILE A 235 -2.28 -13.22 -6.40
N ARG A 236 -3.14 -14.18 -6.03
CA ARG A 236 -3.23 -14.73 -4.68
C ARG A 236 -1.95 -15.44 -4.26
N GLU A 237 -1.33 -16.21 -5.16
CA GLU A 237 -0.06 -16.89 -4.89
C GLU A 237 1.09 -15.88 -4.69
N ALA A 238 1.12 -14.82 -5.50
CA ALA A 238 2.20 -13.86 -5.46
C ALA A 238 2.06 -12.82 -4.34
N LEU A 239 0.85 -12.38 -4.01
CA LEU A 239 0.61 -11.30 -3.04
C LEU A 239 0.04 -11.82 -1.72
N GLY A 240 -0.70 -12.92 -1.72
CA GLY A 240 -1.27 -13.54 -0.52
C GLY A 240 -0.23 -14.25 0.35
N SER A 241 -0.49 -14.27 1.66
CA SER A 241 0.29 -14.99 2.67
C SER A 241 -0.19 -16.42 2.85
#